data_AF-A0A7I9XHX9-F1
#
_entry.id   AF-A0A7I9XHX9-F1
#
_cell.length_a   1.000
_cell.length_b   1.000
_cell.length_c   1.000
_cell.angle_alpha   90.00
_cell.angle_beta   90.00
_cell.angle_gamma   90.00
#
_symmetry.space_group_name_H-M   'P 1'
#
loop_
_entity.id
_entity.type
_entity.pdbx_description
1 polymer ?
#
loop_
_entity_poly.entity_id
_entity_poly.type
_entity_poly.pdbx_seq_one_letter_code
_entity_poly.pdbx_strand_id
1 'polypeptide(L)'
;MKTVVLQGVLLVLAVQLAVLFTHQRQLLLWGAGLAVAVPLLGIRQLLGAGGRGSAAPSALDEPGESLRRWLSGTEARIRWAESTRADWDRRWRPILARRFEVSTGQRRAKNEAFNATGVMLFGAELWPWVDPGNVAPASDRGDGPGRAVLEEILYRLEQR
;
A
#
# COMPACT_ATOMS: atom_id res chain seq x y z
N MET A 1 7.37 -16.51 -3.00
CA MET A 1 6.12 -16.36 -2.21
C MET A 1 5.41 -17.70 -1.99
N LYS A 2 5.05 -18.45 -3.05
CA LYS A 2 4.30 -19.72 -2.93
C LYS A 2 5.02 -20.81 -2.11
N THR A 3 6.33 -20.97 -2.28
CA THR A 3 7.14 -21.97 -1.55
C THR A 3 7.28 -21.68 -0.06
N VAL A 4 7.38 -20.40 0.33
CA VAL A 4 7.47 -20.00 1.75
C VAL A 4 6.13 -20.24 2.46
N VAL A 5 5.02 -19.91 1.79
CA VAL A 5 3.68 -20.21 2.30
C VAL A 5 3.47 -21.73 2.39
N LEU A 6 3.86 -22.48 1.37
CA LEU A 6 3.74 -23.93 1.34
C LEU A 6 4.59 -24.61 2.43
N GLN A 7 5.82 -24.15 2.66
CA GLN A 7 6.68 -24.65 3.74
C GLN A 7 6.11 -24.31 5.12
N GLY A 8 5.55 -23.10 5.30
CA GLY A 8 4.88 -22.72 6.54
C GLY A 8 3.66 -23.59 6.84
N VAL A 9 2.81 -23.83 5.84
CA VAL A 9 1.64 -24.69 5.97
C VAL A 9 2.04 -26.15 6.24
N LEU A 10 3.04 -26.68 5.54
CA LEU A 10 3.54 -28.04 5.73
C LEU A 10 4.07 -28.27 7.15
N LEU A 11 4.80 -27.29 7.70
CA LEU A 11 5.37 -27.37 9.05
C LEU A 11 4.28 -27.33 10.12
N VAL A 12 3.27 -26.47 9.95
CA VAL A 12 2.09 -26.44 10.84
C VAL A 12 1.33 -27.77 10.80
N LEU A 13 1.14 -28.35 9.60
CA LEU A 13 0.48 -29.64 9.44
C LEU A 13 1.24 -30.78 10.14
N ALA A 14 2.57 -30.81 9.99
CA ALA A 14 3.43 -31.81 10.61
C ALA A 14 3.42 -31.71 12.15
N VAL A 15 3.41 -30.49 12.70
CA VAL A 15 3.30 -30.27 14.15
C VAL A 15 1.94 -30.71 14.68
N GLN A 16 0.84 -30.38 13.99
CA GLN A 16 -0.50 -30.83 14.40
C GLN A 16 -0.63 -32.35 14.37
N LEU A 17 -0.10 -33.01 13.33
CA LEU A 17 -0.06 -34.46 13.25
C LEU A 17 0.77 -35.07 14.40
N ALA A 18 1.94 -34.52 14.70
CA ALA A 18 2.77 -35.01 15.81
C ALA A 18 2.08 -34.88 17.19
N VAL A 19 1.33 -33.78 17.42
CA VAL A 19 0.53 -33.57 18.63
C VAL A 19 -0.65 -34.55 18.70
N LEU A 20 -1.30 -34.84 17.58
CA LEU A 20 -2.40 -35.82 17.52
C LEU A 20 -1.91 -37.25 17.83
N PHE A 21 -0.72 -37.60 17.36
CA PHE A 21 -0.11 -38.91 17.63
C PHE A 21 0.49 -39.05 19.03
N THR A 22 0.77 -37.95 19.73
CA THR A 22 1.33 -37.98 21.09
C THR A 22 0.24 -37.78 22.14
N HIS A 23 -0.27 -38.89 22.67
CA HIS A 23 -1.35 -38.97 23.67
C HIS A 23 -0.96 -38.46 25.09
N GLN A 24 -0.04 -37.50 25.19
CA GLN A 24 0.42 -36.94 26.46
C GLN A 24 -0.09 -35.52 26.67
N ARG A 25 -0.96 -35.34 27.66
CA ARG A 25 -1.64 -34.07 27.96
C ARG A 25 -0.69 -32.90 28.26
N GLN A 26 0.56 -33.15 28.63
CA GLN A 26 1.57 -32.12 28.85
C GLN A 26 2.15 -31.53 27.55
N LEU A 27 2.18 -32.31 26.46
CA LEU A 27 2.63 -31.83 25.15
C LEU A 27 1.57 -30.97 24.46
N LEU A 28 0.31 -31.05 24.88
CA LEU A 28 -0.77 -30.20 24.35
C LEU A 28 -0.52 -28.72 24.61
N LEU A 29 0.02 -28.35 25.78
CA LEU A 29 0.26 -26.94 26.12
C LEU A 29 1.43 -26.36 25.31
N TRP A 30 2.52 -27.11 25.20
CA TRP A 30 3.66 -26.73 24.37
C TRP A 30 3.31 -26.72 22.88
N GLY A 31 2.51 -27.69 22.41
CA GLY A 31 2.02 -27.76 21.04
C GLY A 31 1.11 -26.58 20.69
N ALA A 32 0.19 -26.20 21.57
CA ALA A 32 -0.65 -25.02 21.40
C ALA A 32 0.18 -23.73 21.37
N GLY A 33 1.17 -23.60 22.27
CA GLY A 33 2.09 -22.46 22.27
C GLY A 33 2.89 -22.35 20.97
N LEU A 34 3.42 -23.46 20.47
CA LEU A 34 4.19 -23.49 19.22
C LEU A 34 3.30 -23.19 18.00
N ALA A 35 2.08 -23.73 17.97
CA ALA A 35 1.11 -23.50 16.91
C ALA A 35 0.70 -22.02 16.76
N VAL A 36 0.78 -21.24 17.84
CA VAL A 36 0.54 -19.79 17.82
C VAL A 36 1.82 -19.00 17.55
N ALA A 37 2.94 -19.40 18.16
CA ALA A 37 4.21 -18.69 18.05
C ALA A 37 4.79 -18.72 16.62
N VAL A 38 4.68 -19.84 15.91
CA VAL A 38 5.19 -20.00 14.54
C VAL A 38 4.51 -19.05 13.53
N PRO A 39 3.16 -18.98 13.44
CA PRO A 39 2.51 -18.01 12.56
C PRO A 39 2.75 -16.56 12.99
N LEU A 40 2.80 -16.25 14.29
CA LEU A 40 3.16 -14.91 14.76
C LEU A 40 4.57 -14.50 14.31
N LEU A 41 5.55 -15.41 14.39
CA LEU A 41 6.89 -15.18 13.88
C LEU A 41 6.92 -15.05 12.36
N GLY A 42 6.14 -15.86 11.64
CA GLY A 42 5.99 -15.76 10.19
C GLY A 42 5.40 -14.43 9.74
N ILE A 43 4.35 -13.96 10.43
CA ILE A 43 3.73 -12.65 10.20
C ILE A 43 4.74 -11.54 10.51
N ARG A 44 5.43 -11.60 11.65
CA ARG A 44 6.48 -10.63 12.01
C ARG A 44 7.60 -10.58 10.97
N GLN A 45 8.04 -11.73 10.46
CA GLN A 45 9.03 -11.82 9.39
C GLN A 45 8.50 -11.27 8.07
N LEU A 46 7.22 -11.49 7.73
CA LEU A 46 6.61 -10.98 6.52
C LEU A 46 6.48 -9.46 6.53
N LEU A 47 6.09 -8.89 7.68
CA LEU A 47 6.05 -7.43 7.88
C LEU A 47 7.46 -6.83 7.87
N GLY A 48 8.47 -7.53 8.42
CA GLY A 48 9.86 -7.08 8.40
C GLY A 48 10.56 -7.25 7.04
N ALA A 49 10.19 -8.27 6.26
CA ALA A 49 10.82 -8.60 4.99
C ALA A 49 10.24 -7.83 3.79
N GLY A 50 9.04 -7.25 3.91
CA GLY A 50 8.43 -6.43 2.86
C GLY A 50 9.25 -5.19 2.44
N GLY A 51 10.28 -4.81 3.21
CA GLY A 51 11.21 -3.72 2.90
C GLY A 51 12.61 -4.15 2.46
N ARG A 52 12.97 -5.44 2.50
CA ARG A 52 14.34 -5.91 2.22
C ARG A 52 14.46 -6.52 0.83
N GLY A 53 14.58 -5.64 -0.17
CA GLY A 53 15.33 -5.98 -1.38
C GLY A 53 16.82 -6.09 -1.02
N SER A 54 17.34 -7.32 -0.98
CA SER A 54 18.75 -7.69 -1.10
C SER A 54 19.80 -6.76 -0.46
N ALA A 55 20.13 -6.97 0.81
CA ALA A 55 21.47 -6.72 1.35
C ALA A 55 21.68 -7.51 2.66
N ALA A 56 22.93 -7.91 2.88
CA ALA A 56 23.48 -8.78 3.92
C ALA A 56 22.90 -8.66 5.35
N PRO A 57 23.04 -9.72 6.19
CA PRO A 57 22.57 -9.69 7.56
C PRO A 57 23.43 -8.72 8.37
N SER A 58 22.84 -7.60 8.80
CA SER A 58 23.46 -6.79 9.84
C SER A 58 22.42 -6.23 10.81
N ALA A 59 22.73 -6.52 12.07
CA ALA A 59 22.24 -6.01 13.35
C ALA A 59 21.06 -5.03 13.35
N LEU A 60 20.01 -5.41 14.09
CA LEU A 60 19.21 -4.51 14.92
C LEU A 60 18.82 -3.18 14.25
N ASP A 61 17.93 -3.23 13.26
CA ASP A 61 17.19 -2.03 12.86
C ASP A 61 16.45 -1.50 14.09
N GLU A 62 16.96 -0.42 14.69
CA GLU A 62 16.26 0.25 15.77
C GLU A 62 14.86 0.65 15.27
N PRO A 63 13.78 0.33 15.98
CA PRO A 63 12.43 0.65 15.56
C PRO A 63 12.26 2.15 15.25
N GLY A 64 13.05 3.01 15.89
CA GLY A 64 13.09 4.46 15.62
C GLY A 64 13.63 4.85 14.24
N GLU A 65 14.55 4.09 13.64
CA GLU A 65 15.04 4.39 12.29
C GLU A 65 14.01 4.09 11.22
N SER A 66 13.34 2.93 11.32
CA SER A 66 12.26 2.57 10.40
C SER A 66 11.11 3.59 10.46
N LEU A 67 10.76 4.05 11.67
CA LEU A 67 9.75 5.06 11.90
C LEU A 67 10.17 6.43 11.37
N ARG A 68 11.42 6.86 11.56
CA ARG A 68 11.95 8.11 10.98
C ARG A 68 11.96 8.08 9.46
N ARG A 69 12.31 6.94 8.84
CA ARG A 69 12.29 6.76 7.38
C ARG A 69 10.85 6.78 6.84
N TRP A 70 9.92 6.19 7.57
CA TRP A 70 8.48 6.27 7.25
C TRP A 70 7.91 7.68 7.42
N LEU A 71 8.22 8.35 8.54
CA LEU A 71 7.79 9.73 8.81
C LEU A 71 8.35 10.70 7.78
N SER A 72 9.65 10.66 7.49
CA SER A 72 10.25 11.51 6.45
C SER A 72 9.68 11.23 5.06
N GLY A 73 9.37 9.96 4.73
CA GLY A 73 8.70 9.60 3.49
C GLY A 73 7.22 10.03 3.41
N THR A 74 6.57 10.17 4.57
CA THR A 74 5.16 10.57 4.70
C THR A 74 5.04 12.08 4.77
N GLU A 75 5.87 12.77 5.54
CA GLU A 75 6.01 14.24 5.56
C GLU A 75 6.45 14.77 4.21
N ALA A 76 7.35 14.07 3.50
CA ALA A 76 7.64 14.41 2.12
C ALA A 76 6.32 14.37 1.33
N ARG A 77 5.64 13.21 1.28
CA ARG A 77 4.37 13.06 0.55
C ARG A 77 3.31 14.12 0.92
N ILE A 78 3.13 14.42 2.20
CA ILE A 78 2.18 15.43 2.70
C ILE A 78 2.60 16.83 2.20
N ARG A 79 3.89 17.18 2.28
CA ARG A 79 4.42 18.45 1.74
C ARG A 79 4.23 18.58 0.22
N TRP A 80 4.27 17.48 -0.53
CA TRP A 80 3.95 17.49 -1.97
C TRP A 80 2.45 17.60 -2.25
N ALA A 81 1.56 17.22 -1.32
CA ALA A 81 0.12 17.46 -1.47
C ALA A 81 -0.24 18.95 -1.26
N GLU A 82 0.57 19.66 -0.49
CA GLU A 82 0.51 21.11 -0.27
C GLU A 82 1.30 21.91 -1.33
N SER A 83 1.87 21.24 -2.34
CA SER A 83 2.78 21.87 -3.30
C SER A 83 2.08 22.50 -4.51
N THR A 84 2.88 23.13 -5.37
CA THR A 84 2.43 23.87 -6.56
C THR A 84 1.71 22.97 -7.58
N ARG A 85 0.95 23.59 -8.47
CA ARG A 85 0.25 22.88 -9.56
C ARG A 85 1.21 22.04 -10.41
N ALA A 86 2.42 22.54 -10.71
CA ALA A 86 3.42 21.78 -11.46
C ALA A 86 3.90 20.50 -10.73
N ASP A 87 4.04 20.55 -9.41
CA ASP A 87 4.45 19.41 -8.59
C ASP A 87 3.34 18.35 -8.49
N TRP A 88 2.08 18.79 -8.39
CA TRP A 88 0.91 17.92 -8.45
C TRP A 88 0.87 17.13 -9.76
N ASP A 89 1.04 17.83 -10.88
CA ASP A 89 0.98 17.27 -12.23
C ASP A 89 2.09 16.24 -12.45
N ARG A 90 3.28 16.49 -11.90
CA ARG A 90 4.44 15.60 -12.04
C ARG A 90 4.35 14.33 -11.19
N ARG A 91 3.78 14.42 -9.98
CA ARG A 91 3.87 13.35 -8.97
C ARG A 91 2.54 12.71 -8.62
N TRP A 92 1.48 13.50 -8.43
CA TRP A 92 0.19 13.00 -7.96
C TRP A 92 -0.72 12.54 -9.10
N ARG A 93 -0.85 13.34 -10.16
CA ARG A 93 -1.76 13.00 -11.27
C ARG A 93 -1.49 11.62 -11.89
N PRO A 94 -0.23 11.19 -12.17
CA PRO A 94 0.02 9.86 -12.71
C PRO A 94 -0.45 8.74 -11.77
N ILE A 95 -0.28 8.92 -10.45
CA ILE A 95 -0.67 7.94 -9.43
C ILE A 95 -2.20 7.87 -9.34
N LEU A 96 -2.86 9.03 -9.27
CA LEU A 96 -4.33 9.12 -9.17
C LEU A 96 -5.01 8.57 -10.42
N ALA A 97 -4.55 8.96 -11.62
CA ALA A 97 -5.07 8.43 -12.87
C ALA A 97 -4.91 6.90 -12.94
N ARG A 98 -3.75 6.37 -12.54
CA ARG A 98 -3.52 4.92 -12.53
C ARG A 98 -4.41 4.21 -11.52
N ARG A 99 -4.63 4.79 -10.34
CA ARG A 99 -5.51 4.22 -9.33
C ARG A 99 -6.97 4.21 -9.81
N PHE A 100 -7.41 5.30 -10.43
CA PHE A 100 -8.72 5.42 -11.04
C PHE A 100 -8.94 4.35 -12.13
N GLU A 101 -7.98 4.18 -13.04
CA GLU A 101 -8.02 3.12 -14.07
C GLU A 101 -8.21 1.73 -13.46
N VAL A 102 -7.47 1.42 -12.40
CA VAL A 102 -7.55 0.12 -11.71
C VAL A 102 -8.90 -0.04 -11.00
N SER A 103 -9.39 1.00 -10.34
CA SER A 103 -10.67 0.95 -9.60
C SER A 103 -11.90 0.87 -10.51
N THR A 104 -11.88 1.54 -11.66
CA THR A 104 -13.02 1.61 -12.58
C THR A 104 -12.97 0.56 -13.69
N GLY A 105 -11.84 -0.11 -13.87
CA GLY A 105 -11.58 -1.01 -15.00
C GLY A 105 -11.54 -0.29 -16.36
N GLN A 106 -11.71 1.03 -16.39
CA GLN A 106 -11.64 1.83 -17.60
C GLN A 106 -10.17 2.04 -17.96
N ARG A 107 -9.74 1.44 -19.06
CA ARG A 107 -8.39 1.65 -19.57
C ARG A 107 -8.32 3.07 -20.16
N ARG A 108 -7.20 3.77 -19.94
CA ARG A 108 -6.89 5.09 -20.53
C ARG A 108 -6.74 4.99 -22.05
N ALA A 109 -7.86 4.81 -22.72
CA ALA A 109 -8.06 5.20 -24.09
C ALA A 109 -8.53 6.65 -24.05
N LYS A 110 -8.15 7.45 -25.05
CA LYS A 110 -8.53 8.85 -25.19
C LYS A 110 -10.01 8.95 -25.57
N ASN A 111 -10.87 8.44 -24.69
CA ASN A 111 -12.28 8.18 -24.93
C ASN A 111 -13.08 9.10 -24.00
N GLU A 112 -14.06 9.80 -24.55
CA GLU A 112 -14.98 10.65 -23.78
C GLU A 112 -15.63 9.90 -22.62
N ALA A 113 -15.84 8.58 -22.75
CA ALA A 113 -16.36 7.72 -21.69
C ALA A 113 -15.47 7.71 -20.43
N PHE A 114 -14.15 7.81 -20.57
CA PHE A 114 -13.23 7.88 -19.43
C PHE A 114 -13.42 9.20 -18.67
N ASN A 115 -13.53 10.32 -19.41
CA ASN A 115 -13.80 11.63 -18.83
C ASN A 115 -15.20 11.72 -18.21
N ALA A 116 -16.23 11.20 -18.88
CA ALA A 116 -17.59 11.18 -18.36
C ALA A 116 -17.69 10.37 -17.06
N THR A 117 -17.02 9.21 -16.99
CA THR A 117 -16.95 8.40 -15.77
C THR A 117 -16.21 9.14 -14.65
N GLY A 118 -15.14 9.84 -14.99
CA GLY A 118 -14.39 10.67 -14.06
C GLY A 118 -15.22 11.80 -13.46
N VAL A 119 -15.92 12.57 -14.30
CA VAL A 119 -16.84 13.64 -13.86
C VAL A 119 -18.00 13.06 -13.04
N MET A 120 -18.51 11.88 -13.38
CA MET A 120 -19.58 11.23 -12.61
C MET A 120 -19.11 10.80 -11.21
N LEU A 121 -17.86 10.35 -11.07
CA LEU A 121 -17.32 9.87 -9.78
C LEU A 121 -16.86 11.02 -8.88
N PHE A 122 -16.13 11.98 -9.45
CA PHE A 122 -15.46 13.03 -8.70
C PHE A 122 -16.19 14.37 -8.75
N GLY A 123 -17.09 14.57 -9.72
CA GLY A 123 -17.65 15.89 -10.03
C GLY A 123 -16.73 16.73 -10.89
N ALA A 124 -17.27 17.84 -11.40
CA ALA A 124 -16.55 18.73 -12.33
C ALA A 124 -15.38 19.50 -11.69
N GLU A 125 -15.39 19.67 -10.37
CA GLU A 125 -14.36 20.44 -9.66
C GLU A 125 -13.12 19.60 -9.31
N LEU A 126 -13.31 18.32 -8.97
CA LEU A 126 -12.22 17.42 -8.57
C LEU A 126 -11.62 16.67 -9.76
N TRP A 127 -12.43 16.38 -10.79
CA TRP A 127 -11.97 15.66 -11.97
C TRP A 127 -10.73 16.28 -12.66
N PRO A 128 -10.63 17.61 -12.84
CA PRO A 128 -9.46 18.23 -13.47
C PRO A 128 -8.12 17.92 -12.77
N TRP A 129 -8.14 17.56 -11.49
CA TRP A 129 -6.93 17.22 -10.73
C TRP A 129 -6.51 15.76 -10.90
N VAL A 130 -7.45 14.88 -11.27
CA VAL A 130 -7.21 13.46 -11.57
C VAL A 130 -6.97 13.25 -13.07
N ASP A 131 -7.64 14.03 -13.92
CA ASP A 131 -7.64 13.86 -15.37
C ASP A 131 -6.20 13.87 -15.92
N PRO A 132 -5.73 12.74 -16.48
CA PRO A 132 -4.40 12.66 -17.09
C PRO A 132 -4.15 13.65 -18.23
N GLY A 133 -5.20 14.16 -18.87
CA GLY A 133 -5.12 15.11 -19.98
C GLY A 133 -4.96 16.58 -19.56
N ASN A 134 -5.34 16.92 -18.32
CA ASN A 134 -5.37 18.31 -17.85
C ASN A 134 -4.01 18.77 -17.28
N VAL A 135 -2.94 18.67 -18.06
CA VAL A 135 -1.57 19.02 -17.64
C VAL A 135 -1.27 20.51 -17.84
N ALA A 136 -0.89 21.18 -16.75
CA ALA A 136 -0.39 22.54 -16.77
C ALA A 136 1.03 22.61 -17.36
N PRO A 137 1.41 23.72 -18.02
CA PRO A 137 2.80 23.94 -18.41
C PRO A 137 3.73 23.88 -17.18
N ALA A 138 4.93 23.33 -17.34
CA ALA A 138 5.89 23.17 -16.23
C ALA A 138 6.32 24.50 -15.56
N SER A 139 6.07 25.64 -16.22
CA SER A 139 6.30 26.99 -15.69
C SER A 139 5.13 27.54 -14.86
N ASP A 140 4.01 26.81 -14.81
CA ASP A 140 2.83 27.21 -14.04
C ASP A 140 3.11 27.02 -12.54
N ARG A 141 3.40 28.14 -11.86
CA ARG A 141 3.56 28.20 -10.41
C ARG A 141 2.24 28.48 -9.69
N GLY A 142 1.11 28.30 -10.36
CA GLY A 142 -0.20 28.41 -9.73
C GLY A 142 -0.30 27.50 -8.50
N ASP A 143 -1.16 27.91 -7.58
CA ASP A 143 -1.43 27.15 -6.37
C ASP A 143 -1.95 25.76 -6.74
N GLY A 144 -1.40 24.74 -6.09
CA GLY A 144 -1.92 23.38 -6.23
C GLY A 144 -3.31 23.26 -5.63
N PRO A 145 -3.99 22.12 -5.84
CA PRO A 145 -5.33 21.89 -5.31
C PRO A 145 -5.39 21.85 -3.77
N GLY A 146 -4.24 21.72 -3.12
CA GLY A 146 -4.12 21.64 -1.67
C GLY A 146 -4.53 20.26 -1.13
N ARG A 147 -4.29 20.09 0.17
CA ARG A 147 -4.47 18.82 0.86
C ARG A 147 -5.93 18.37 0.93
N ALA A 148 -6.87 19.30 1.17
CA ALA A 148 -8.29 18.98 1.29
C ALA A 148 -8.86 18.33 0.02
N VAL A 149 -8.44 18.82 -1.15
CA VAL A 149 -8.83 18.25 -2.44
C VAL A 149 -8.25 16.85 -2.65
N LEU A 150 -6.99 16.62 -2.25
CA LEU A 150 -6.41 15.28 -2.30
C LEU A 150 -7.19 14.29 -1.41
N GLU A 151 -7.49 14.69 -0.17
CA GLU A 151 -8.23 13.85 0.77
C GLU A 151 -9.60 13.48 0.23
N GLU A 152 -10.32 14.44 -0.35
CA GLU A 152 -11.64 14.19 -0.96
C GLU A 152 -11.56 13.25 -2.17
N ILE A 153 -10.56 13.42 -3.04
CA ILE A 153 -10.34 12.49 -4.18
C ILE A 153 -10.07 11.07 -3.68
N LEU A 154 -9.22 10.92 -2.67
CA LEU A 154 -8.88 9.61 -2.10
C LEU A 154 -10.09 8.98 -1.41
N TYR A 155 -10.87 9.75 -0.66
CA TYR A 155 -12.09 9.29 0.00
C TYR A 155 -13.11 8.73 -0.99
N ARG A 156 -13.30 9.40 -2.13
CA ARG A 156 -14.20 8.91 -3.20
C ARG A 156 -13.66 7.69 -3.95
N LEU A 157 -12.35 7.58 -4.07
CA LEU A 157 -11.71 6.39 -4.63
C LEU A 157 -11.82 5.16 -3.72
N GLU A 158 -11.92 5.35 -2.40
CA GLU A 158 -12.05 4.25 -1.43
C GLU A 158 -13.49 3.74 -1.28
N GLN A 159 -14.49 4.59 -1.50
CA GLN A 159 -15.91 4.20 -1.44
C GLN A 159 -16.41 3.37 -2.62
N ARG A 160 -15.57 3.04 -3.60
CA ARG A 160 -15.89 2.28 -4.81
C ARG A 160 -15.18 0.94 -4.81
#